data_AF-A0A436DZ27-F1
#
_entry.id   AF-A0A436DZ27-F1
#
_cell.length_a   1.000
_cell.length_b   1.000
_cell.length_c   1.000
_cell.angle_alpha   90.00
_cell.angle_beta   90.00
_cell.angle_gamma   90.00
#
_symmetry.space_group_name_H-M   'P 1'
#
loop_
_entity.id
_entity.type
_entity.pdbx_description
1 polymer ?
#
loop_
_entity_poly.entity_id
_entity_poly.type
_entity_poly.pdbx_seq_one_letter_code
_entity_poly.pdbx_strand_id
1 'polypeptide(L)'
;MSQSPYPAIAAGPPRPSLILRPGQIALPPGMERYTIHGNGAVLIDIEAGDTITVRNVEGGQACELLAWDRSGATDPGIFGEASNSNAAGIKALLIEGDDSLASLRGGLARRQVQLDHAKAVRVFGATTPAGTEQTFTVTRDGSLIIAAPGGPMLVDGHDTATPLT
;
A
#
# COMPACT_ATOMS: atom_id res chain seq x y z
N MET A 1 39.23 3.38 38.14
CA MET A 1 38.01 4.10 37.70
C MET A 1 36.86 3.10 37.82
N SER A 2 36.03 3.21 38.86
CA SER A 2 34.97 2.24 39.15
C SER A 2 33.74 2.56 38.31
N GLN A 3 33.35 1.67 37.40
CA GLN A 3 32.08 1.78 36.67
C GLN A 3 31.01 1.08 37.52
N SER A 4 29.98 1.83 37.92
CA SER A 4 28.87 1.31 38.70
C SER A 4 28.08 0.29 37.86
N PRO A 5 27.70 -0.88 38.42
CA PRO A 5 26.94 -1.91 37.70
C PRO A 5 25.45 -1.55 37.48
N TYR A 6 25.01 -0.36 37.90
CA TYR A 6 23.62 0.07 37.81
C TYR A 6 23.41 1.05 36.64
N PRO A 7 22.29 0.91 35.89
CA PRO A 7 21.93 1.86 34.85
C PRO A 7 21.68 3.24 35.44
N ALA A 8 22.03 4.28 34.69
CA ALA A 8 21.76 5.66 35.09
C ALA A 8 20.25 5.88 35.23
N ILE A 9 19.81 6.14 36.47
CA ILE A 9 18.39 6.43 36.77
C ILE A 9 18.12 7.87 36.38
N ALA A 10 17.16 8.09 35.48
CA ALA A 10 16.64 9.42 35.22
C ALA A 10 15.87 9.90 36.45
N ALA A 11 16.44 10.86 37.20
CA ALA A 11 15.80 11.45 38.36
C ALA A 11 14.65 12.35 37.92
N GLY A 12 13.47 12.14 38.50
CA GLY A 12 12.27 12.94 38.25
C GLY A 12 10.99 12.11 38.29
N PRO A 13 9.81 12.75 38.42
CA PRO A 13 8.56 12.04 38.29
C PRO A 13 8.46 11.38 36.90
N PRO A 14 7.79 10.23 36.77
CA PRO A 14 7.55 9.62 35.47
C PRO A 14 6.83 10.61 34.55
N ARG A 15 7.18 10.60 33.26
CA ARG A 15 6.45 11.41 32.27
C ARG A 15 4.96 11.04 32.34
N PRO A 16 4.05 12.02 32.46
CA PRO A 16 2.62 11.73 32.53
C PRO A 16 2.19 11.00 31.25
N SER A 17 1.39 9.96 31.42
CA SER A 17 0.75 9.26 30.30
C SER A 17 -0.21 10.22 29.59
N LEU A 18 -0.14 10.28 28.26
CA LEU A 18 -1.12 11.01 27.46
C LEU A 18 -2.48 10.30 27.56
N ILE A 19 -3.51 11.01 28.01
CA ILE A 19 -4.87 10.47 28.03
C ILE A 19 -5.44 10.54 26.61
N LEU A 20 -5.50 9.40 25.93
CA LEU A 20 -6.17 9.27 24.64
C LEU A 20 -7.65 8.97 24.89
N ARG A 21 -8.55 9.89 24.51
CA ARG A 21 -10.00 9.62 24.57
C ARG A 21 -10.43 8.84 23.33
N PRO A 22 -11.34 7.86 23.46
CA PRO A 22 -11.95 7.20 22.30
C PRO A 22 -12.56 8.25 21.36
N GLY A 23 -12.24 8.18 20.07
CA GLY A 23 -12.72 9.13 19.05
C GLY A 23 -11.90 10.41 18.88
N GLN A 24 -10.85 10.63 19.70
CA GLN A 24 -9.99 11.83 19.59
C GLN A 24 -8.88 11.67 18.53
N ILE A 25 -8.59 10.43 18.13
CA ILE A 25 -7.72 10.11 17.00
C ILE A 25 -8.62 9.94 15.77
N ALA A 26 -9.11 11.06 15.25
CA ALA A 26 -9.74 11.10 13.94
C ALA A 26 -8.68 11.45 12.90
N LEU A 27 -8.81 10.88 11.70
CA LEU A 27 -8.01 11.36 10.57
C LEU A 27 -8.36 12.84 10.31
N PRO A 28 -7.39 13.67 9.89
CA PRO A 28 -7.69 15.01 9.42
C PRO A 28 -8.78 14.98 8.33
N PRO A 29 -9.64 16.00 8.23
CA PRO A 29 -10.58 16.10 7.12
C PRO A 29 -9.85 15.99 5.78
N GLY A 30 -10.39 15.20 4.85
CA GLY A 30 -9.77 14.92 3.55
C GLY A 30 -8.66 13.86 3.57
N MET A 31 -8.47 13.15 4.69
CA MET A 31 -7.57 12.00 4.76
C MET A 31 -8.34 10.70 4.92
N GLU A 32 -8.06 9.77 4.01
CA GLU A 32 -8.55 8.41 4.05
C GLU A 32 -7.39 7.45 4.32
N ARG A 33 -7.65 6.36 5.04
CA ARG A 33 -6.66 5.31 5.29
C ARG A 33 -7.25 3.96 4.94
N TYR A 34 -6.54 3.22 4.11
CA TYR A 34 -6.93 1.89 3.65
C TYR A 34 -5.92 0.88 4.19
N THR A 35 -6.39 -0.31 4.58
CA THR A 35 -5.51 -1.44 4.88
C THR A 35 -5.65 -2.44 3.76
N ILE A 36 -4.54 -2.72 3.07
CA ILE A 36 -4.49 -3.71 2.00
C ILE A 36 -3.95 -4.97 2.63
N HIS A 37 -4.80 -5.99 2.76
CA HIS A 37 -4.37 -7.29 3.28
C HIS A 37 -3.34 -7.93 2.34
N GLY A 38 -2.44 -8.74 2.90
CA GLY A 38 -1.52 -9.55 2.08
C GLY A 38 -2.31 -10.42 1.11
N ASN A 39 -1.84 -10.52 -0.13
CA ASN A 39 -2.57 -11.13 -1.24
C ASN A 39 -3.93 -10.46 -1.54
N GLY A 40 -4.02 -9.15 -1.29
CA GLY A 40 -5.22 -8.34 -1.48
C GLY A 40 -4.96 -7.10 -2.32
N ALA A 41 -6.05 -6.41 -2.68
CA ALA A 41 -6.01 -5.15 -3.42
C ALA A 41 -7.19 -4.26 -3.05
N VAL A 42 -7.00 -2.95 -3.19
CA VAL A 42 -8.02 -1.93 -3.01
C VAL A 42 -8.17 -1.11 -4.28
N LEU A 43 -9.40 -0.70 -4.58
CA LEU A 43 -9.76 0.22 -5.65
C LEU A 43 -10.22 1.53 -5.02
N ILE A 44 -9.61 2.64 -5.40
CA ILE A 44 -10.00 3.99 -4.97
C ILE A 44 -10.11 4.92 -6.18
N ASP A 45 -10.99 5.91 -6.10
CA ASP A 45 -11.04 7.02 -7.05
C ASP A 45 -10.11 8.14 -6.53
N ILE A 46 -9.41 8.82 -7.44
CA ILE A 46 -8.38 9.82 -7.13
C ILE A 46 -8.58 11.07 -7.97
N GLU A 47 -8.32 12.24 -7.39
CA GLU A 47 -8.49 13.55 -8.03
C GLU A 47 -7.14 14.28 -8.12
N ALA A 48 -7.00 15.15 -9.12
CA ALA A 48 -5.81 15.97 -9.28
C ALA A 48 -5.55 16.84 -8.03
N GLY A 49 -4.35 16.73 -7.47
CA GLY A 49 -3.98 17.38 -6.21
C GLY A 49 -3.92 16.45 -5.01
N ASP A 50 -4.46 15.22 -5.12
CA ASP A 50 -4.39 14.23 -4.06
C ASP A 50 -2.94 13.78 -3.80
N THR A 51 -2.68 13.42 -2.54
CA THR A 51 -1.40 12.84 -2.11
C THR A 51 -1.65 11.44 -1.58
N ILE A 52 -0.99 10.46 -2.20
CA ILE A 52 -1.13 9.05 -1.85
C ILE A 52 0.18 8.61 -1.21
N THR A 53 0.11 8.13 0.02
CA THR A 53 1.26 7.51 0.69
C THR A 53 0.97 6.04 0.91
N VAL A 54 1.88 5.19 0.44
CA VAL A 54 1.84 3.76 0.71
C VAL A 54 2.94 3.42 1.68
N ARG A 55 2.59 2.74 2.77
CA ARG A 55 3.51 2.30 3.82
C ARG A 55 3.63 0.79 3.86
N ASN A 56 4.87 0.32 3.74
CA ASN A 56 5.20 -1.07 3.98
C ASN A 56 5.40 -1.30 5.49
N VAL A 57 4.33 -1.67 6.19
CA VAL A 57 4.32 -1.73 7.67
C VAL A 57 5.31 -2.76 8.20
N GLU A 58 5.32 -3.96 7.63
CA GLU A 58 6.13 -5.09 8.11
C GLU A 58 7.44 -5.27 7.33
N GLY A 59 7.58 -4.65 6.17
CA GLY A 59 8.72 -4.84 5.27
C GLY A 59 8.54 -6.05 4.36
N GLY A 60 9.39 -6.18 3.34
CA GLY A 60 9.41 -7.33 2.43
C GLY A 60 8.22 -7.45 1.46
N GLN A 61 7.11 -6.78 1.72
CA GLN A 61 5.94 -6.78 0.84
C GLN A 61 6.13 -5.85 -0.36
N ALA A 62 6.11 -6.41 -1.56
CA ALA A 62 6.00 -5.62 -2.77
C ALA A 62 4.59 -5.02 -2.90
N CYS A 63 4.52 -3.81 -3.46
CA CYS A 63 3.29 -3.11 -3.76
C CYS A 63 3.22 -2.82 -5.27
N GLU A 64 2.09 -3.12 -5.90
CA GLU A 64 1.83 -2.72 -7.28
C GLU A 64 0.71 -1.69 -7.34
N LEU A 65 0.95 -0.60 -8.05
CA LEU A 65 0.03 0.50 -8.32
C LEU A 65 -0.34 0.51 -9.80
N LEU A 66 -1.64 0.54 -10.08
CA LEU A 66 -2.18 0.64 -11.43
C LEU A 66 -3.23 1.74 -11.47
N ALA A 67 -2.95 2.83 -12.20
CA ALA A 67 -3.90 3.91 -12.40
C ALA A 67 -4.42 3.93 -13.83
N TRP A 68 -5.65 4.41 -14.01
CA TRP A 68 -6.27 4.64 -15.31
C TRP A 68 -7.24 5.81 -15.24
N ASP A 69 -7.51 6.42 -16.39
CA ASP A 69 -8.51 7.48 -16.54
C ASP A 69 -9.86 6.91 -17.01
N ARG A 70 -10.83 7.77 -17.33
CA ARG A 70 -12.15 7.33 -17.84
C ARG A 70 -12.11 6.53 -19.15
N SER A 71 -10.99 6.52 -19.88
CA SER A 71 -10.84 5.71 -21.10
C SER A 71 -10.58 4.22 -20.80
N GLY A 72 -10.20 3.89 -19.56
CA GLY A 72 -9.80 2.54 -19.17
C GLY A 72 -8.36 2.16 -19.56
N ALA A 73 -7.63 3.04 -20.26
CA ALA A 73 -6.22 2.86 -20.54
C ALA A 73 -5.38 3.13 -19.28
N THR A 74 -4.48 2.20 -18.96
CA THR A 74 -3.63 2.32 -17.78
C THR A 74 -2.49 3.31 -18.02
N ASP A 75 -2.32 4.28 -17.13
CA ASP A 75 -1.32 5.33 -17.24
C ASP A 75 -0.75 5.72 -15.86
N PRO A 76 0.49 5.32 -15.52
CA PRO A 76 1.12 5.70 -14.26
C PRO A 76 1.52 7.18 -14.21
N GLY A 77 1.50 7.87 -15.36
CA GLY A 77 1.67 9.32 -15.40
C GLY A 77 0.56 10.07 -14.65
N ILE A 78 -0.55 9.42 -14.29
CA ILE A 78 -1.58 9.99 -13.41
C ILE A 78 -1.01 10.38 -12.05
N PHE A 79 -0.09 9.59 -11.49
CA PHE A 79 0.56 9.88 -10.20
C PHE A 79 2.04 10.27 -10.36
N GLY A 80 2.41 10.74 -11.56
CA GLY A 80 3.73 11.35 -11.83
C GLY A 80 4.88 10.38 -12.07
N GLU A 81 4.60 9.09 -12.25
CA GLU A 81 5.63 8.05 -12.37
C GLU A 81 5.71 7.44 -13.78
N ALA A 82 6.88 6.89 -14.10
CA ALA A 82 7.08 6.08 -15.29
C ALA A 82 6.75 4.61 -15.00
N SER A 83 6.18 3.91 -15.98
CA SER A 83 5.90 2.48 -15.82
C SER A 83 7.19 1.69 -15.65
N ASN A 84 7.23 0.84 -14.61
CA ASN A 84 8.33 -0.10 -14.36
C ASN A 84 7.84 -1.54 -14.20
N SER A 85 6.52 -1.79 -14.31
CA SER A 85 5.89 -3.09 -14.16
C SER A 85 4.73 -3.25 -15.15
N ASN A 86 4.47 -4.50 -15.55
CA ASN A 86 3.34 -4.89 -16.40
C ASN A 86 2.12 -5.38 -15.58
N ALA A 87 2.08 -5.04 -14.29
CA ALA A 87 1.04 -5.43 -13.33
C ALA A 87 0.92 -6.95 -13.13
N ALA A 88 2.04 -7.69 -13.19
CA ALA A 88 2.02 -9.15 -13.06
C ALA A 88 1.39 -9.63 -11.74
N GLY A 89 1.67 -8.96 -10.63
CA GLY A 89 1.09 -9.28 -9.32
C GLY A 89 -0.41 -9.04 -9.27
N ILE A 90 -0.87 -7.89 -9.79
CA ILE A 90 -2.32 -7.60 -9.91
C ILE A 90 -3.01 -8.62 -10.83
N LYS A 91 -2.40 -8.99 -11.96
CA LYS A 91 -2.96 -10.01 -12.86
C LYS A 91 -3.06 -11.37 -12.18
N ALA A 92 -2.02 -11.79 -11.46
CA ALA A 92 -2.03 -13.03 -10.70
C ALA A 92 -3.12 -13.01 -9.62
N LEU A 93 -3.21 -11.93 -8.85
CA LEU A 93 -4.28 -11.70 -7.86
C LEU A 93 -5.67 -11.83 -8.47
N LEU A 94 -5.89 -11.28 -9.66
CA LEU A 94 -7.19 -11.36 -10.31
C LEU A 94 -7.51 -12.78 -10.80
N ILE A 95 -6.50 -13.59 -11.16
CA ILE A 95 -6.68 -14.97 -11.65
C ILE A 95 -6.84 -15.96 -10.49
N GLU A 96 -5.95 -15.89 -9.50
CA GLU A 96 -5.85 -16.82 -8.36
C GLU A 96 -6.72 -16.41 -7.17
N GLY A 97 -7.25 -15.18 -7.20
CA GLY A 97 -8.02 -14.59 -6.13
C GLY A 97 -9.29 -15.35 -5.76
N ASP A 98 -9.54 -15.43 -4.46
CA ASP A 98 -10.74 -16.01 -3.88
C ASP A 98 -11.98 -15.11 -4.08
N ASP A 99 -13.16 -15.51 -3.62
CA ASP A 99 -14.42 -14.77 -3.78
C ASP A 99 -14.35 -13.30 -3.30
N SER A 100 -13.44 -12.98 -2.37
CA SER A 100 -13.18 -11.61 -1.88
C SER A 100 -12.75 -10.63 -2.98
N LEU A 101 -12.14 -11.12 -4.07
CA LEU A 101 -11.68 -10.32 -5.21
C LEU A 101 -12.69 -10.26 -6.37
N ALA A 102 -13.85 -10.93 -6.25
CA ALA A 102 -14.90 -10.90 -7.26
C ALA A 102 -15.46 -9.46 -7.47
N SER A 103 -15.55 -8.68 -6.39
CA SER A 103 -15.97 -7.28 -6.43
C SER A 103 -15.00 -6.41 -7.22
N LEU A 104 -13.69 -6.62 -7.04
CA LEU A 104 -12.62 -5.93 -7.76
C LEU A 104 -12.65 -6.27 -9.25
N ARG A 105 -12.79 -7.56 -9.59
CA ARG A 105 -12.94 -8.01 -10.99
C ARG A 105 -14.17 -7.36 -11.65
N GLY A 106 -15.29 -7.30 -10.93
CA GLY A 106 -16.50 -6.60 -11.40
C GLY A 106 -16.28 -5.10 -11.60
N GLY A 107 -15.56 -4.44 -10.68
CA GLY A 107 -15.21 -3.02 -10.79
C GLY A 107 -14.34 -2.72 -12.01
N LEU A 108 -13.32 -3.54 -12.25
CA LEU A 108 -12.44 -3.46 -13.41
C LEU A 108 -13.19 -3.67 -14.73
N ALA A 109 -14.06 -4.68 -14.79
CA ALA A 109 -14.86 -4.97 -15.98
C ALA A 109 -15.84 -3.83 -16.31
N ARG A 110 -16.52 -3.27 -15.29
CA ARG A 110 -17.44 -2.13 -15.46
C ARG A 110 -16.72 -0.87 -15.95
N ARG A 111 -15.47 -0.67 -15.53
CA ARG A 111 -14.63 0.47 -15.92
C ARG A 111 -13.79 0.19 -17.19
N GLN A 112 -13.99 -0.97 -17.83
CA GLN A 112 -13.34 -1.40 -19.07
C GLN A 112 -11.80 -1.27 -19.05
N VAL A 113 -11.19 -1.59 -17.92
CA VAL A 113 -9.75 -1.42 -17.72
C VAL A 113 -8.95 -2.37 -18.61
N GLN A 114 -7.99 -1.83 -19.34
CA GLN A 114 -7.15 -2.58 -20.27
C GLN A 114 -5.96 -3.22 -19.54
N LEU A 115 -6.09 -4.51 -19.20
CA LEU A 115 -5.04 -5.25 -18.49
C LEU A 115 -4.00 -5.90 -19.43
N ASP A 116 -4.34 -6.14 -20.70
CA ASP A 116 -3.45 -6.82 -21.66
C ASP A 116 -2.10 -6.09 -21.83
N HIS A 117 -2.16 -4.76 -21.93
CA HIS A 117 -1.01 -3.86 -22.02
C HIS A 117 -0.87 -2.95 -20.78
N ALA A 118 -1.18 -3.50 -19.60
CA ALA A 118 -1.14 -2.76 -18.35
C ALA A 118 0.24 -2.11 -18.10
N LYS A 119 0.22 -0.81 -17.82
CA LYS A 119 1.35 -0.02 -17.35
C LYS A 119 1.17 0.27 -15.86
N ALA A 120 1.97 -0.40 -15.04
CA ALA A 120 1.94 -0.26 -13.59
C ALA A 120 3.26 0.28 -13.05
N VAL A 121 3.23 0.64 -11.78
CA VAL A 121 4.39 0.95 -10.97
C VAL A 121 4.45 -0.04 -9.83
N ARG A 122 5.59 -0.72 -9.70
CA ARG A 122 5.91 -1.56 -8.55
C ARG A 122 6.85 -0.80 -7.64
N VAL A 123 6.49 -0.74 -6.36
CA VAL A 123 7.31 -0.17 -5.30
C VAL A 123 7.51 -1.22 -4.21
N PHE A 124 8.64 -1.08 -3.51
CA PHE A 124 9.11 -2.06 -2.54
C PHE A 124 9.44 -3.44 -3.13
N GLY A 125 10.19 -4.22 -2.37
CA GLY A 125 10.53 -5.60 -2.68
C GLY A 125 10.90 -6.36 -1.41
N ALA A 126 11.34 -7.61 -1.58
CA ALA A 126 11.66 -8.52 -0.47
C ALA A 126 12.69 -7.95 0.53
N THR A 127 13.60 -7.08 0.06
CA THR A 127 14.63 -6.46 0.90
C THR A 127 14.23 -5.10 1.46
N THR A 128 13.01 -4.62 1.21
CA THR A 128 12.55 -3.33 1.70
C THR A 128 12.33 -3.38 3.22
N PRO A 129 12.96 -2.49 4.00
CA PRO A 129 12.78 -2.46 5.46
C PRO A 129 11.34 -2.13 5.87
N ALA A 130 10.96 -2.60 7.06
CA ALA A 130 9.71 -2.24 7.72
C ALA A 130 9.60 -0.72 7.94
N GLY A 131 8.39 -0.19 7.77
CA GLY A 131 8.08 1.23 7.90
C GLY A 131 8.50 2.10 6.72
N THR A 132 9.01 1.52 5.63
CA THR A 132 9.33 2.28 4.42
C THR A 132 8.06 2.84 3.79
N GLU A 133 8.08 4.13 3.44
CA GLU A 133 6.95 4.85 2.85
C GLU A 133 7.34 5.36 1.46
N GLN A 134 6.37 5.35 0.56
CA GLN A 134 6.48 5.99 -0.74
C GLN A 134 5.26 6.88 -0.95
N THR A 135 5.52 8.14 -1.31
CA THR A 135 4.48 9.13 -1.55
C THR A 135 4.44 9.52 -3.02
N PHE A 136 3.22 9.67 -3.55
CA PHE A 136 2.94 10.10 -4.91
C PHE A 136 1.97 11.27 -4.90
N THR A 137 2.09 12.15 -5.88
CA THR A 137 1.16 13.26 -6.11
C THR A 137 0.35 12.99 -7.35
N VAL A 138 -0.98 13.03 -7.21
CA VAL A 138 -1.91 12.82 -8.32
C VAL A 138 -1.95 14.10 -9.15
N THR A 139 -1.65 13.96 -10.43
CA THR A 139 -1.59 15.07 -11.40
C THR A 139 -2.86 15.21 -12.22
N ARG A 140 -3.66 14.13 -12.30
CA ARG A 140 -4.90 14.04 -13.10
C ARG A 140 -5.91 13.14 -12.41
N ASP A 141 -7.18 13.40 -12.64
CA ASP A 141 -8.27 12.57 -12.11
C ASP A 141 -8.23 11.17 -12.72
N GLY A 142 -8.60 10.17 -11.92
CA GLY A 142 -8.66 8.79 -12.38
C GLY A 142 -9.11 7.82 -11.29
N SER A 143 -8.85 6.55 -11.53
CA SER A 143 -8.98 5.49 -10.53
C SER A 143 -7.63 4.82 -10.34
N LEU A 144 -7.40 4.33 -9.13
CA LEU A 144 -6.18 3.67 -8.71
C LEU A 144 -6.50 2.33 -8.06
N ILE A 145 -5.78 1.30 -8.48
CA ILE A 145 -5.65 0.05 -7.73
C ILE A 145 -4.29 0.02 -7.06
N ILE A 146 -4.31 -0.34 -5.78
CA ILE A 146 -3.11 -0.64 -5.01
C ILE A 146 -3.23 -2.08 -4.54
N ALA A 147 -2.21 -2.88 -4.82
CA ALA A 147 -2.21 -4.31 -4.52
C ALA A 147 -0.95 -4.70 -3.74
N ALA A 148 -1.13 -5.62 -2.80
CA ALA A 148 -0.07 -6.29 -2.07
C ALA A 148 0.01 -7.74 -2.58
N PRO A 149 0.63 -8.00 -3.75
CA PRO A 149 0.71 -9.35 -4.30
C PRO A 149 1.51 -10.27 -3.38
N GLY A 150 0.93 -11.41 -3.04
CA GLY A 150 1.58 -12.49 -2.29
C GLY A 150 1.42 -13.78 -3.07
N GLY A 151 2.53 -14.36 -3.53
CA GLY A 151 2.49 -15.67 -4.19
C GLY A 151 2.31 -16.81 -3.19
N PRO A 152 2.06 -18.06 -3.65
CA PRO A 152 2.14 -19.23 -2.79
C PRO A 152 3.53 -19.33 -2.15
N MET A 153 3.59 -19.24 -0.83
CA MET A 153 4.84 -19.28 -0.08
C MET A 153 5.34 -20.73 0.02
N LEU A 154 6.56 -21.00 -0.44
CA LEU A 154 7.29 -22.21 -0.08
C LEU A 154 7.61 -22.17 1.42
N VAL A 155 7.46 -23.30 2.12
CA VAL A 155 7.61 -23.39 3.59
C VAL A 155 8.94 -22.85 4.11
N ASP A 156 9.98 -22.84 3.28
CA ASP A 156 11.35 -22.39 3.53
C ASP A 156 11.69 -21.02 2.91
N GLY A 157 10.80 -20.44 2.10
CA GLY A 157 11.02 -19.16 1.44
C GLY A 157 10.87 -17.93 2.35
N HIS A 158 10.10 -18.05 3.44
CA HIS A 158 9.78 -16.95 4.37
C HIS A 158 9.19 -15.67 3.71
N ASP A 159 8.75 -15.75 2.46
CA ASP A 159 8.11 -14.67 1.70
C ASP A 159 6.62 -14.55 2.06
N THR A 160 6.32 -14.30 3.34
CA THR A 160 4.93 -14.17 3.82
C THR A 160 4.31 -12.87 3.32
N ALA A 161 3.07 -12.92 2.82
CA ALA A 161 2.35 -11.72 2.40
C ALA A 161 1.88 -10.90 3.60
N THR A 162 2.28 -9.63 3.68
CA THR A 162 1.99 -8.76 4.83
C THR A 162 1.10 -7.59 4.42
N PRO A 163 0.32 -7.01 5.36
CA PRO A 163 -0.53 -5.87 5.04
C PRO A 163 0.27 -4.60 4.71
N LEU A 164 -0.31 -3.77 3.83
CA LEU A 164 0.11 -2.39 3.55
C LEU A 164 -0.92 -1.39 4.09
N THR A 165 -0.49 -0.19 4.47
CA THR A 165 -1.38 0.89 4.95
C THR A 165 -1.13 2.22 4.26
#